data_AF-A0A919I3Q7-F1
#
_entry.id   AF-A0A919I3Q7-F1
#
_cell.length_a   1.000
_cell.length_b   1.000
_cell.length_c   1.000
_cell.angle_alpha   90.00
_cell.angle_beta   90.00
_cell.angle_gamma   90.00
#
_symmetry.space_group_name_H-M   'P 1'
#
loop_
_entity.id
_entity.type
_entity.pdbx_description
1 polymer ?
#
loop_
_entity_poly.entity_id
_entity_poly.type
_entity_poly.pdbx_seq_one_letter_code
_entity_poly.pdbx_strand_id
1 'polypeptide(L)'
;MPAGRHPSGPAIRSLRGNVGTRLSKLDNGEYDAIILAAAGLKRLQLEARIRQPLSPEQSLPAVGGAVGIECRLDDAWTRGC
;
A
#
# COMPACT_ATOMS: atom_id res chain seq x y z
N MET A 1 4.36 7.99 23.83
CA MET A 1 5.05 8.37 22.59
C MET A 1 4.73 7.35 21.50
N PRO A 2 4.07 7.72 20.40
CA PRO A 2 4.30 6.97 19.16
C PRO A 2 4.51 7.85 17.92
N ALA A 3 5.12 7.23 16.91
CA ALA A 3 5.50 7.70 15.57
C ALA A 3 6.79 8.54 15.49
N GLY A 4 7.91 7.83 15.27
CA GLY A 4 9.23 8.41 15.11
C GLY A 4 9.47 8.99 13.71
N ARG A 5 9.83 10.29 13.66
CA ARG A 5 11.17 10.79 13.28
C ARG A 5 11.26 12.32 13.53
N HIS A 6 12.51 12.77 13.66
CA HIS A 6 13.10 14.10 13.95
C HIS A 6 12.40 15.38 13.41
N PRO A 7 12.44 16.53 14.15
CA PRO A 7 11.73 17.80 13.88
C PRO A 7 12.07 18.59 12.59
N SER A 8 12.90 18.04 11.71
CA SER A 8 13.30 18.67 10.43
C SER A 8 12.83 17.91 9.18
N GLY A 9 12.06 16.83 9.36
CA GLY A 9 11.48 16.04 8.27
C GLY A 9 10.03 16.43 7.94
N PRO A 10 9.46 15.88 6.87
CA PRO A 10 8.05 16.07 6.54
C PRO A 10 7.16 15.54 7.67
N ALA A 11 6.06 16.23 7.95
CA ALA A 11 5.09 15.82 8.95
C ALA A 11 4.36 14.54 8.50
N ILE A 12 4.48 13.46 9.27
CA ILE A 12 3.82 12.19 8.98
C ILE A 12 2.42 12.19 9.60
N ARG A 13 1.39 12.07 8.76
CA ARG A 13 -0.02 12.05 9.17
C ARG A 13 -0.68 10.73 8.77
N SER A 14 -1.54 10.21 9.63
CA SER A 14 -2.29 8.97 9.32
C SER A 14 -3.22 9.17 8.13
N LEU A 15 -3.32 8.16 7.26
CA LEU A 15 -4.24 8.13 6.13
C LEU A 15 -4.99 6.78 6.10
N ARG A 16 -6.33 6.84 6.16
CA ARG A 16 -7.22 5.67 6.08
C ARG A 16 -8.27 5.85 4.98
N GLY A 17 -8.85 4.73 4.56
CA GLY A 17 -9.77 4.60 3.44
C GLY A 17 -9.34 3.51 2.47
N ASN A 18 -10.11 3.28 1.41
CA ASN A 18 -9.66 2.47 0.26
C ASN A 18 -8.71 3.29 -0.64
N VAL A 19 -8.12 2.68 -1.68
CA VAL A 19 -7.17 3.38 -2.57
C VAL A 19 -7.79 4.62 -3.21
N GLY A 20 -9.03 4.54 -3.70
CA GLY A 20 -9.71 5.67 -4.35
C GLY A 20 -9.87 6.87 -3.43
N THR A 21 -10.43 6.68 -2.23
CA THR A 21 -10.62 7.78 -1.28
C THR A 21 -9.31 8.37 -0.77
N ARG A 22 -8.24 7.56 -0.70
CA ARG A 22 -6.89 8.06 -0.39
C ARG A 22 -6.32 8.95 -1.50
N LEU A 23 -6.53 8.57 -2.76
CA LEU A 23 -6.13 9.39 -3.91
C LEU A 23 -6.95 10.69 -3.96
N SER A 24 -8.25 10.65 -3.70
CA SER A 24 -9.07 11.87 -3.62
C SER A 24 -8.56 12.86 -2.57
N LYS A 25 -8.13 12.38 -1.39
CA LYS A 25 -7.53 13.25 -0.36
C LYS A 25 -6.22 13.89 -0.81
N LEU A 26 -5.40 13.17 -1.57
CA LEU A 26 -4.22 13.74 -2.23
C LEU A 26 -4.62 14.81 -3.25
N ASP A 27 -5.60 14.51 -4.11
CA ASP A 27 -6.06 15.41 -5.17
C ASP A 27 -6.74 16.67 -4.61
N ASN A 28 -7.37 16.57 -3.43
CA ASN A 28 -7.96 17.69 -2.69
C ASN A 28 -6.92 18.53 -1.91
N GLY A 29 -5.64 18.17 -1.96
CA GLY A 29 -4.57 18.89 -1.26
C GLY A 29 -4.53 18.67 0.26
N GLU A 30 -5.17 17.62 0.79
CA GLU A 30 -5.10 17.31 2.22
C GLU A 30 -3.70 16.76 2.64
N TYR A 31 -2.93 16.29 1.66
CA TYR A 31 -1.57 15.75 1.78
C TYR A 31 -0.73 16.21 0.58
N ASP A 32 0.56 16.52 0.81
CA ASP A 32 1.49 16.82 -0.28
C ASP A 32 1.92 15.57 -1.06
N ALA A 33 1.99 14.43 -0.37
CA ALA A 33 2.31 13.13 -0.93
C ALA A 33 1.73 12.00 -0.07
N ILE A 34 1.48 10.84 -0.69
CA ILE A 34 1.06 9.62 0.00
C ILE A 34 1.91 8.43 -0.47
N ILE A 35 2.09 7.44 0.40
CA ILE A 35 2.79 6.19 0.07
C ILE A 35 1.75 5.08 -0.07
N LEU A 36 1.78 4.38 -1.21
CA LEU A 36 0.89 3.25 -1.52
C LEU A 36 1.71 2.10 -2.15
N ALA A 37 1.21 0.87 -2.00
CA ALA A 37 1.82 -0.28 -2.64
C ALA A 37 1.63 -0.22 -4.17
N ALA A 38 2.74 -0.25 -4.92
CA ALA A 38 2.73 -0.20 -6.39
C ALA A 38 1.88 -1.32 -7.02
N ALA A 39 1.93 -2.54 -6.46
CA ALA A 39 1.14 -3.67 -6.94
C ALA A 39 -0.37 -3.40 -6.86
N GLY A 40 -0.84 -2.73 -5.81
CA GLY A 40 -2.25 -2.36 -5.67
C GLY A 40 -2.71 -1.37 -6.74
N LEU A 41 -1.87 -0.38 -7.05
CA LEU A 41 -2.16 0.59 -8.12
C LEU A 41 -2.16 -0.06 -9.51
N LYS A 42 -1.20 -0.93 -9.81
CA LYS A 42 -1.15 -1.67 -11.08
C LYS A 42 -2.37 -2.57 -11.29
N ARG A 43 -2.79 -3.32 -10.26
CA ARG A 43 -3.99 -4.18 -10.32
C ARG A 43 -5.27 -3.39 -10.58
N LEU A 44 -5.32 -2.13 -10.15
CA LEU A 44 -6.44 -1.21 -10.38
C LEU A 44 -6.29 -0.36 -11.64
N GLN A 45 -5.27 -0.60 -12.48
CA GLN A 45 -4.99 0.19 -13.70
C GLN A 45 -4.71 1.68 -13.41
N LEU A 46 -4.18 1.97 -12.21
CA LEU A 46 -3.84 3.32 -11.75
C LEU A 46 -2.32 3.58 -11.77
N GLU A 47 -1.57 2.85 -12.60
CA GLU A 47 -0.11 2.95 -12.69
C GLU A 47 0.39 4.36 -13.04
N ALA A 48 -0.38 5.13 -13.80
CA ALA A 48 -0.08 6.54 -14.10
C ALA A 48 -0.02 7.44 -12.85
N ARG A 49 -0.56 6.99 -11.71
CA ARG A 49 -0.48 7.71 -10.42
C ARG A 49 0.84 7.45 -9.69
N ILE A 50 1.63 6.46 -10.10
CA ILE A 50 2.93 6.14 -9.49
C ILE A 50 3.95 7.17 -9.98
N ARG A 51 4.37 8.08 -9.10
CA ARG A 51 5.43 9.06 -9.41
C ARG A 51 6.83 8.47 -9.31
N GLN A 52 7.07 7.68 -8.27
CA GLN A 52 8.36 7.07 -8.01
C GLN A 52 8.17 5.75 -7.26
N PRO A 53 8.63 4.60 -7.82
CA PRO A 53 8.77 3.39 -7.03
C PRO A 53 9.91 3.57 -6.01
N LEU A 54 9.68 3.16 -4.77
CA LEU A 54 10.70 3.13 -3.73
C LEU A 54 11.45 1.79 -3.79
N SER A 55 12.77 1.86 -3.72
CA SER A 55 13.62 0.67 -3.60
C SER A 55 13.47 0.02 -2.21
N PRO A 56 13.76 -1.29 -2.05
CA PRO A 56 13.73 -1.97 -0.76
C PRO A 56 14.63 -1.32 0.31
N GLU A 57 15.73 -0.70 -0.10
CA GLU A 57 16.65 0.01 0.79
C GLU A 57 16.07 1.33 1.30
N GLN A 58 15.23 1.99 0.49
CA GLN A 58 14.52 3.22 0.87
C GLN A 58 13.28 2.92 1.73
N SER A 59 12.56 1.85 1.41
CA SER A 59 11.35 1.44 2.12
C SER A 59 11.18 -0.07 2.02
N LEU A 60 11.61 -0.76 3.08
CA LEU A 60 11.50 -2.21 3.14
C LEU A 60 10.02 -2.63 3.03
N PRO A 61 9.64 -3.50 2.08
CA PRO A 61 8.25 -3.89 1.89
C PRO A 61 7.68 -4.63 3.11
N ALA A 62 6.38 -4.47 3.34
CA ALA A 62 5.67 -5.32 4.28
C ALA A 62 5.62 -6.77 3.77
N VAL A 63 5.53 -7.72 4.70
CA VAL A 63 5.20 -9.11 4.38
C VAL A 63 3.80 -9.16 3.75
N GLY A 64 3.60 -10.01 2.73
CA GLY A 64 2.28 -10.19 2.09
C GLY A 64 2.05 -9.44 0.77
N GLY A 65 3.10 -9.23 -0.04
CA GLY A 65 2.97 -8.66 -1.40
C GLY A 65 2.32 -9.58 -2.44
N ALA A 66 2.08 -10.85 -2.08
CA ALA A 66 1.47 -11.88 -2.91
C ALA A 66 -0.02 -12.05 -2.61
N VAL A 67 -0.75 -12.69 -3.53
CA VAL A 67 -2.11 -13.17 -3.28
C VAL A 67 -2.00 -14.60 -2.76
N GLY A 68 -2.55 -14.85 -1.58
CA GLY A 68 -2.71 -16.18 -1.02
C GLY A 68 -4.15 -16.66 -1.19
N ILE A 69 -4.32 -17.95 -1.48
CA ILE A 69 -5.62 -18.61 -1.47
C ILE A 69 -5.66 -19.48 -0.22
N GLU A 70 -6.67 -19.26 0.62
CA GLU A 70 -6.92 -20.08 1.80
C GLU A 70 -8.05 -21.06 1.50
N CYS A 71 -7.86 -22.32 1.88
CA CYS A 71 -8.86 -23.37 1.74
C CYS A 71 -8.83 -24.29 2.97
N ARG A 72 -9.90 -25.08 3.14
CA ARG A 72 -9.98 -26.10 4.19
C ARG A 72 -8.92 -27.18 3.93
N LEU A 73 -8.26 -27.64 5.01
CA LEU A 73 -7.17 -28.61 4.89
C LEU A 73 -7.64 -29.98 4.39
N ASP A 74 -8.88 -30.37 4.70
CA ASP A 74 -9.51 -31.65 4.37
C ASP A 74 -10.32 -31.63 3.05
N ASP A 75 -10.36 -30.51 2.33
CA ASP A 75 -11.09 -30.37 1.08
C ASP A 75 -10.21 -30.71 -0.13
N ALA A 76 -10.12 -32.00 -0.46
CA ALA A 76 -9.28 -32.51 -1.56
C ALA A 76 -9.72 -31.98 -2.94
N TRP A 77 -11.03 -31.74 -3.14
CA TRP A 77 -11.55 -31.19 -4.38
C TRP A 77 -11.05 -29.76 -4.61
N THR A 78 -11.16 -28.90 -3.60
CA THR A 78 -10.71 -27.50 -3.69
C THR A 78 -9.19 -27.40 -3.72
N ARG A 79 -8.47 -28.31 -3.05
CA ARG A 79 -7.01 -28.40 -3.09
C ARG A 79 -6.47 -28.90 -4.43
N GLY A 80 -7.29 -29.61 -5.22
CA GLY A 80 -7.01 -29.96 -6.61
C GLY A 80 -5.72 -30.75 -6.80
N CYS A 81 -5.63 -31.94 -6.19
CA CYS A 81 -4.65 -32.95 -6.59
C CYS A 81 -4.98 -33.49 -7.99
#